data_AF-A0A3P3VQS4-F1
#
_entry.id   AF-A0A3P3VQS4-F1
#
_cell.length_a   1.000
_cell.length_b   1.000
_cell.length_c   1.000
_cell.angle_alpha   90.00
_cell.angle_beta   90.00
_cell.angle_gamma   90.00
#
_symmetry.space_group_name_H-M   'P 1'
#
loop_
_entity.id
_entity.type
_entity.pdbx_description
1 polymer ?
#
loop_
_entity_poly.entity_id
_entity_poly.type
_entity_poly.pdbx_seq_one_letter_code
_entity_poly.pdbx_strand_id
1 'polypeptide(L)'
;MPILMLMLRMAVLPHWMWHEEPDEKHFYHRTFTPRYRAKRRIVRTLWLAAGLLMLCNPVLPFVILIGLPMTLLGFVILDETR
;
A
#
# COMPACT_ATOMS: atom_id res chain seq x y z
N MET A 1 4.29 27.29 -2.16
CA MET A 1 4.38 25.85 -1.83
C MET A 1 3.38 24.95 -2.58
N PRO A 2 2.11 25.32 -2.84
CA PRO A 2 1.19 24.41 -3.56
C PRO A 2 1.49 24.28 -5.06
N ILE A 3 1.97 25.35 -5.70
CA ILE A 3 2.22 25.39 -7.16
C ILE A 3 3.39 24.46 -7.54
N LEU A 4 4.48 24.48 -6.78
CA LEU A 4 5.64 23.60 -7.03
C LEU A 4 5.25 22.11 -6.92
N MET A 5 4.47 21.75 -5.90
CA MET A 5 3.93 20.39 -5.77
C MET A 5 3.00 20.03 -6.93
N LEU A 6 2.19 20.98 -7.43
CA LEU A 6 1.30 20.76 -8.57
C LEU A 6 2.09 20.50 -9.85
N MET A 7 3.12 21.31 -10.12
CA MET A 7 3.97 21.16 -11.31
C MET A 7 4.75 19.85 -11.28
N LEU A 8 5.26 19.46 -10.11
CA LEU A 8 5.95 18.19 -9.94
C LEU A 8 5.03 16.98 -10.12
N ARG A 9 3.77 17.08 -9.64
CA ARG A 9 2.74 16.06 -9.89
C ARG A 9 2.44 15.91 -11.38
N MET A 10 2.28 17.01 -12.12
CA MET A 10 2.00 16.94 -13.56
C MET A 10 3.16 16.39 -14.39
N ALA A 11 4.40 16.64 -13.96
CA ALA A 11 5.58 16.16 -14.68
C ALA A 11 5.81 14.64 -14.52
N VAL A 12 5.43 14.06 -13.38
CA VAL A 12 5.73 12.66 -13.04
C VAL A 12 4.50 11.75 -13.13
N LEU A 13 3.31 12.26 -12.80
CA LEU A 13 2.09 11.45 -12.77
C LEU A 13 1.30 11.62 -14.07
N PRO A 14 0.84 10.51 -14.68
CA PRO A 14 -0.03 10.56 -15.84
C PRO A 14 -1.38 11.20 -15.48
N HIS A 15 -2.02 11.80 -16.49
CA HIS A 15 -3.25 12.60 -16.36
C HIS A 15 -4.38 11.89 -15.57
N TRP A 16 -4.54 10.58 -15.74
CA TRP A 16 -5.57 9.79 -15.05
C TRP A 16 -5.36 9.65 -13.53
N MET A 17 -4.19 9.98 -12.98
CA MET A 17 -3.94 9.97 -11.52
C MET A 17 -4.28 11.28 -10.82
N TRP A 18 -4.71 12.31 -11.57
CA TRP A 18 -4.98 13.63 -10.98
C TRP A 18 -6.33 13.72 -10.27
N HIS A 19 -7.24 12.80 -10.57
CA HIS A 19 -8.54 12.70 -9.92
C HIS A 19 -8.47 11.65 -8.82
N GLU A 20 -8.99 11.98 -7.62
CA GLU A 20 -9.01 11.06 -6.46
C GLU A 20 -10.44 10.56 -6.17
N GLU A 21 -11.34 10.65 -7.15
CA GLU A 21 -12.74 10.25 -7.01
C GLU A 21 -12.84 8.72 -6.94
N PRO A 22 -13.58 8.12 -5.99
CA PRO A 22 -13.71 6.68 -5.91
C PRO A 22 -14.56 6.14 -7.08
N ASP A 23 -13.89 5.52 -8.04
CA ASP A 23 -14.48 4.75 -9.15
C ASP A 23 -14.04 3.28 -9.03
N GLU A 24 -15.02 2.38 -8.93
CA GLU A 24 -14.79 0.94 -8.81
C GLU A 24 -14.30 0.31 -10.13
N LYS A 25 -14.54 0.95 -11.28
CA LYS A 25 -14.16 0.42 -12.59
C LYS A 25 -12.72 0.74 -12.97
N HIS A 26 -12.12 1.79 -12.40
CA HIS A 26 -10.75 2.18 -12.71
C HIS A 26 -9.75 1.62 -11.69
N PHE A 27 -8.70 0.94 -12.18
CA PHE A 27 -7.69 0.26 -11.36
C PHE A 27 -7.07 1.15 -10.27
N TYR A 28 -6.83 2.42 -10.58
CA TYR A 28 -6.29 3.40 -9.63
C TYR A 28 -7.31 3.82 -8.58
N HIS A 29 -8.53 4.08 -9.02
CA HIS A 29 -9.57 4.67 -8.20
C HIS A 29 -10.17 3.66 -7.21
N ARG A 30 -10.09 2.36 -7.50
CA ARG A 30 -10.45 1.27 -6.56
C ARG A 30 -9.73 1.38 -5.21
N THR A 31 -8.52 1.94 -5.20
CA THR A 31 -7.70 2.08 -3.98
C THR A 31 -8.18 3.18 -3.04
N PHE A 32 -9.07 4.06 -3.51
CA PHE A 32 -9.68 5.14 -2.73
C PHE A 32 -11.00 4.73 -2.07
N THR A 33 -11.50 3.52 -2.35
CA THR A 33 -12.71 3.00 -1.69
C THR A 33 -12.50 2.83 -0.18
N PRO A 34 -13.52 3.08 0.65
CA PRO A 34 -13.40 2.95 2.11
C PRO A 34 -13.07 1.51 2.53
N ARG A 35 -13.59 0.51 1.82
CA ARG A 35 -13.28 -0.92 2.04
C ARG A 35 -11.80 -1.22 1.81
N TYR A 36 -11.24 -0.77 0.70
CA TYR A 36 -9.81 -0.94 0.41
C TYR A 36 -8.93 -0.22 1.45
N ARG A 37 -9.31 1.00 1.85
CA ARG A 37 -8.58 1.76 2.90
C ARG A 37 -8.57 1.05 4.25
N ALA A 38 -9.68 0.41 4.65
CA ALA A 38 -9.74 -0.37 5.89
C ALA A 38 -8.78 -1.57 5.85
N LYS A 39 -8.81 -2.35 4.77
CA LYS A 39 -7.88 -3.48 4.58
C LYS A 39 -6.42 -3.05 4.53
N ARG A 40 -6.12 -1.94 3.84
CA ARG A 40 -4.76 -1.36 3.82
C ARG A 40 -4.27 -0.99 5.22
N ARG A 41 -5.14 -0.51 6.12
CA ARG A 41 -4.75 -0.26 7.53
C ARG A 41 -4.38 -1.55 8.26
N ILE A 42 -5.11 -2.65 8.02
CA ILE A 42 -4.80 -3.96 8.60
C ILE A 42 -3.42 -4.43 8.12
N VAL A 43 -3.20 -4.45 6.80
CA VAL A 43 -1.91 -4.86 6.21
C VAL A 43 -0.77 -3.99 6.72
N ARG A 44 -0.96 -2.67 6.82
CA ARG A 44 0.05 -1.76 7.39
C ARG A 44 0.38 -2.12 8.84
N THR A 45 -0.63 -2.39 9.67
CA THR A 45 -0.43 -2.73 11.09
C THR A 45 0.31 -4.06 11.22
N LEU A 46 -0.04 -5.04 10.37
CA LEU A 46 0.62 -6.34 10.33
C LEU A 46 2.10 -6.20 9.91
N TRP A 47 2.39 -5.35 8.93
CA TRP A 47 3.77 -5.02 8.53
C TRP A 47 4.56 -4.29 9.62
N LEU A 48 3.92 -3.38 10.36
CA LEU A 48 4.58 -2.71 11.49
C LEU A 48 4.93 -3.71 12.59
N ALA A 49 4.02 -4.62 12.94
CA ALA A 49 4.28 -5.67 13.92
C ALA A 49 5.39 -6.63 13.44
N ALA A 50 5.34 -7.09 12.18
CA ALA A 50 6.36 -7.93 11.59
C ALA A 50 7.73 -7.25 11.55
N GLY A 51 7.79 -5.98 11.16
CA GLY A 51 9.01 -5.18 11.15
C GLY A 51 9.61 -5.02 12.55
N LEU A 52 8.78 -4.79 13.57
CA LEU A 52 9.24 -4.72 14.96
C LEU A 52 9.84 -6.06 15.41
N LEU A 53 9.22 -7.17 15.01
CA LEU A 53 9.69 -8.52 15.31
C LEU A 53 11.03 -8.82 14.61
N MET A 54 11.19 -8.40 13.36
CA MET A 54 12.46 -8.47 12.62
C MET A 54 13.57 -7.65 13.29
N LEU A 55 13.25 -6.49 13.87
CA LEU A 55 14.23 -5.68 14.61
C LEU A 55 14.70 -6.34 15.90
N CYS A 56 13.87 -7.17 16.54
CA CYS A 56 14.29 -7.94 17.71
C CYS A 56 15.35 -9.01 17.38
N ASN A 57 15.36 -9.54 16.16
CA ASN A 57 16.36 -10.50 15.69
C ASN A 57 16.69 -10.27 14.20
N PRO A 58 17.60 -9.32 13.89
CA PRO A 58 17.82 -8.85 12.53
C PRO A 58 18.74 -9.77 11.70
N VAL A 59 18.63 -11.08 11.87
CA VAL A 59 19.36 -12.05 11.05
C VAL A 59 18.63 -12.29 9.73
N LEU A 60 19.38 -12.34 8.63
CA LEU A 60 18.82 -12.45 7.29
C LEU A 60 17.81 -13.61 7.12
N PRO A 61 18.06 -14.84 7.64
CA PRO A 61 17.10 -15.93 7.50
C PRO A 61 15.76 -15.65 8.19
N PHE A 62 15.78 -14.97 9.33
CA PHE A 62 14.58 -14.63 10.10
C PHE A 62 13.76 -13.54 9.41
N VAL A 63 14.43 -12.53 8.86
CA VAL A 63 13.81 -11.48 8.05
C VAL A 63 13.15 -12.08 6.81
N ILE A 64 13.81 -13.00 6.11
CA ILE A 64 13.26 -13.68 4.92
C ILE A 64 12.06 -14.55 5.32
N LEU A 65 12.18 -15.33 6.40
CA LEU A 65 11.14 -16.23 6.89
C LEU A 65 9.84 -15.49 7.21
N ILE A 66 9.92 -14.27 7.76
CA ILE A 66 8.74 -13.46 8.08
C ILE A 66 8.33 -12.60 6.88
N GLY A 67 9.27 -12.03 6.16
CA GLY A 67 9.02 -11.07 5.10
C GLY A 67 8.27 -11.68 3.91
N LEU A 68 8.66 -12.87 3.48
CA LEU A 68 8.01 -13.57 2.36
C LEU A 68 6.53 -13.91 2.63
N PRO A 69 6.15 -14.58 3.73
CA PRO A 69 4.72 -14.81 4.00
C PRO A 69 3.98 -13.49 4.23
N MET A 70 4.64 -12.47 4.79
CA MET A 70 4.01 -11.18 5.04
C MET A 70 3.71 -10.41 3.73
N THR A 71 4.55 -10.51 2.70
CA THR A 71 4.23 -9.97 1.36
C THR A 71 3.07 -10.72 0.72
N LEU A 72 3.07 -12.06 0.78
CA LEU A 72 1.99 -12.89 0.24
C LEU A 72 0.65 -12.61 0.93
N LEU A 73 0.63 -12.57 2.26
CA LEU A 73 -0.56 -12.22 3.04
C LEU A 73 -1.04 -10.81 2.71
N GLY A 74 -0.13 -9.85 2.57
CA GLY A 74 -0.46 -8.49 2.15
C GLY A 74 -1.18 -8.46 0.80
N PHE A 75 -0.70 -9.24 -0.17
CA PHE A 75 -1.36 -9.36 -1.48
C PHE A 75 -2.71 -10.07 -1.38
N VAL A 76 -2.82 -11.19 -0.67
CA VAL A 76 -4.09 -11.91 -0.50
C VAL A 76 -5.15 -11.01 0.12
N ILE A 77 -4.82 -10.33 1.23
CA ILE A 77 -5.76 -9.45 1.93
C ILE A 77 -6.23 -8.30 1.04
N LEU A 78 -5.32 -7.71 0.25
CA LEU A 78 -5.65 -6.59 -0.66
C LEU A 78 -6.36 -7.05 -1.95
N ASP A 79 -6.11 -8.27 -2.42
CA ASP A 79 -6.70 -8.80 -3.66
C ASP A 79 -8.14 -9.30 -3.46
N GLU A 80 -8.47 -9.76 -2.25
CA GLU A 80 -9.83 -10.20 -1.84
C GLU A 80 -10.87 -9.05 -1.82
N THR A 81 -10.58 -7.91 -2.45
CA THR A 81 -11.42 -6.71 -2.55
C THR A 81 -12.09 -6.58 -3.93
N ARG A 82 -12.21 -7.69 -4.66
CA ARG A 82 -13.08 -7.79 -5.84
C ARG A 82 -14.54 -7.92 -5.46
#